data_AF-A0A2T3IE95-F1
#
_entry.id   AF-A0A2T3IE95-F1
#
_cell.length_a   1.000
_cell.length_b   1.000
_cell.length_c   1.000
_cell.angle_alpha   90.00
_cell.angle_beta   90.00
_cell.angle_gamma   90.00
#
_symmetry.space_group_name_H-M   'P 1'
#
loop_
_entity.id
_entity.type
_entity.pdbx_description
1 polymer ?
#
loop_
_entity_poly.entity_id
_entity_poly.type
_entity_poly.pdbx_seq_one_letter_code
_entity_poly.pdbx_strand_id
1 'polypeptide(L)'
;ITSVAGDNILTGNEIEQGAVVAITGTVGGDVKAGDTVVVTVDGVKHEVTVNDDLTWTLEVDGSVLANSKLPEVTADVIIKDNYGNTATDNDSDDYTVDIQASITIDKITGDNVITQQEGHEAFLPITGTVGEDVREGDTVTVTINGHEYQTTVKPDLTWEVEVTGNDILHADKATASVTTSYDTDKNVT
;
A
#
# COMPACT_ATOMS: atom_id res chain seq x y z
N ILE A 1 19.22 13.46 1.57
CA ILE A 1 17.84 12.96 1.82
C ILE A 1 17.86 12.32 3.20
N THR A 2 16.83 12.56 4.02
CA THR A 2 16.74 11.99 5.38
C THR A 2 15.84 10.77 5.39
N SER A 3 14.68 10.83 4.73
CA SER A 3 13.84 9.65 4.50
C SER A 3 12.73 9.90 3.47
N VAL A 4 12.26 8.82 2.88
CA VAL A 4 10.98 8.65 2.19
C VAL A 4 10.03 7.96 3.17
N ALA A 5 8.79 8.42 3.32
CA ALA A 5 7.82 7.81 4.26
C ALA A 5 8.28 7.77 5.74
N GLY A 6 9.30 8.55 6.11
CA GLY A 6 9.85 8.56 7.47
C GLY A 6 10.88 7.46 7.75
N ASP A 7 10.76 6.28 7.14
CA ASP A 7 11.61 5.11 7.40
C ASP A 7 12.09 4.35 6.15
N ASN A 8 11.89 4.92 4.96
CA ASN A 8 12.21 4.35 3.64
C ASN A 8 11.41 3.09 3.27
N ILE A 9 10.30 2.82 3.96
CA ILE A 9 9.40 1.71 3.67
C ILE A 9 8.00 2.26 3.44
N LEU A 10 7.51 2.14 2.21
CA LEU A 10 6.11 2.44 1.91
C LEU A 10 5.22 1.28 2.32
N THR A 11 4.30 1.53 3.24
CA THR A 11 3.30 0.56 3.68
C THR A 11 1.97 0.76 2.95
N GLY A 12 1.02 -0.16 3.13
CA GLY A 12 -0.27 -0.07 2.48
C GLY A 12 -0.95 1.26 2.73
N ASN A 13 -1.12 1.67 3.99
CA ASN A 13 -1.79 2.92 4.36
C ASN A 13 -1.17 4.17 3.70
N GLU A 14 0.11 4.13 3.30
CA GLU A 14 0.78 5.25 2.66
C GLU A 14 0.54 5.31 1.15
N ILE A 15 -0.03 4.26 0.57
CA ILE A 15 -0.33 4.16 -0.86
C ILE A 15 -1.84 4.05 -1.12
N GLU A 16 -2.66 4.36 -0.13
CA GLU A 16 -4.10 4.49 -0.33
C GLU A 16 -4.48 5.67 -1.22
N GLN A 17 -5.69 5.62 -1.78
CA GLN A 17 -6.16 6.69 -2.65
C GLN A 17 -6.19 8.02 -1.88
N GLY A 18 -5.43 8.99 -2.36
CA GLY A 18 -5.30 10.30 -1.71
C GLY A 18 -4.31 10.33 -0.55
N ALA A 19 -3.58 9.24 -0.28
CA ALA A 19 -2.47 9.24 0.65
C ALA A 19 -1.33 10.13 0.12
N VAL A 20 -0.80 10.96 1.01
CA VAL A 20 0.34 11.83 0.72
C VAL A 20 1.51 11.36 1.57
N VAL A 21 2.65 11.14 0.92
CA VAL A 21 3.89 10.69 1.53
C VAL A 21 4.91 11.83 1.50
N ALA A 22 5.53 12.07 2.66
CA ALA A 22 6.60 13.04 2.79
C ALA A 22 7.96 12.42 2.43
N ILE A 23 8.70 13.15 1.61
CA ILE A 23 10.14 12.96 1.37
C ILE A 23 10.83 14.12 2.05
N THR A 24 11.72 13.83 2.99
CA THR A 24 12.38 14.85 3.80
C THR A 24 13.88 14.84 3.60
N GLY A 25 14.51 15.98 3.84
CA GLY A 25 15.95 16.06 3.92
C GLY A 25 16.45 17.31 4.62
N THR A 26 17.76 17.41 4.71
CA THR A 26 18.46 18.56 5.26
C THR A 26 19.48 19.07 4.24
N VAL A 27 19.89 20.32 4.44
CA VAL A 27 20.98 20.96 3.70
C VAL A 27 22.00 21.54 4.67
N GLY A 28 23.19 21.82 4.17
CA GLY A 28 24.28 22.40 4.96
C GLY A 28 25.19 23.30 4.14
N GLY A 29 26.33 23.68 4.72
CA GLY A 29 27.29 24.56 4.05
C GLY A 29 26.74 25.97 3.83
N ASP A 30 26.84 26.46 2.60
CA ASP A 30 26.43 27.81 2.22
C ASP A 30 24.94 27.94 1.89
N VAL A 31 24.19 26.83 1.92
CA VAL A 31 22.74 26.81 1.72
C VAL A 31 22.01 27.51 2.87
N LYS A 32 20.98 28.28 2.54
CA LYS A 32 20.18 29.09 3.46
C LYS A 32 18.70 28.83 3.26
N ALA A 33 17.91 29.22 4.25
CA ALA A 33 16.47 29.29 4.12
C ALA A 33 16.07 30.14 2.90
N GLY A 34 15.11 29.64 2.13
CA GLY A 34 14.69 30.25 0.86
C GLY A 34 15.41 29.72 -0.37
N ASP A 35 16.52 28.98 -0.23
CA ASP A 35 17.17 28.31 -1.36
C ASP A 35 16.29 27.16 -1.89
N THR A 36 16.54 26.74 -3.13
CA THR A 36 15.75 25.70 -3.81
C THR A 36 16.48 24.37 -3.82
N VAL A 37 15.75 23.30 -3.46
CA VAL A 37 16.13 21.91 -3.70
C VAL A 37 15.22 21.36 -4.80
N VAL A 38 15.81 20.70 -5.79
CA VAL A 38 15.11 20.00 -6.86
C VAL A 38 15.11 18.51 -6.53
N VAL A 39 13.96 17.97 -6.16
CA VAL A 39 13.79 16.56 -5.84
C VAL A 39 13.20 15.84 -7.05
N THR A 40 13.76 14.70 -7.44
CA THR A 40 13.29 13.89 -8.56
C THR A 40 12.69 12.57 -8.07
N VAL A 41 11.44 12.29 -8.45
CA VAL A 41 10.70 11.06 -8.13
C VAL A 41 10.14 10.47 -9.42
N ASP A 42 10.41 9.19 -9.71
CA ASP A 42 10.06 8.52 -10.98
C ASP A 42 10.44 9.36 -12.24
N GLY A 43 11.57 10.07 -12.17
CA GLY A 43 12.06 10.95 -13.23
C GLY A 43 11.35 12.31 -13.35
N VAL A 44 10.35 12.60 -12.51
CA VAL A 44 9.66 13.89 -12.44
C VAL A 44 10.34 14.80 -11.41
N LYS A 45 10.62 16.05 -11.80
CA LYS A 45 11.29 17.05 -10.95
C LYS A 45 10.29 17.91 -10.19
N HIS A 46 10.55 18.13 -8.91
CA HIS A 46 9.79 18.96 -8.01
C HIS A 46 10.72 19.96 -7.32
N GLU A 47 10.34 21.23 -7.29
CA GLU A 47 11.08 22.26 -6.57
C GLU A 47 10.48 22.46 -5.17
N VAL A 48 11.32 22.36 -4.15
CA VAL A 48 10.98 22.67 -2.76
C VAL A 48 11.91 23.74 -2.23
N THR A 49 11.44 24.49 -1.24
CA THR A 49 12.21 25.56 -0.60
C THR A 49 12.80 25.07 0.71
N VAL A 50 14.04 25.44 0.98
CA VAL A 50 14.72 25.19 2.26
C VAL A 50 14.07 26.04 3.36
N ASN A 51 13.71 25.40 4.47
CA ASN A 51 13.12 26.03 5.64
C ASN A 51 14.16 26.77 6.50
N ASP A 52 13.68 27.57 7.47
CA ASP A 52 14.54 28.31 8.42
C ASP A 52 15.46 27.42 9.25
N ASP A 53 15.08 26.16 9.48
CA ASP A 53 15.85 25.15 10.22
C ASP A 53 16.76 24.29 9.33
N LEU A 54 16.91 24.67 8.05
CA LEU A 54 17.68 23.95 7.02
C LEU A 54 17.14 22.57 6.67
N THR A 55 15.86 22.31 6.96
CA THR A 55 15.14 21.15 6.44
C THR A 55 14.44 21.49 5.13
N TRP A 56 14.01 20.47 4.40
CA TRP A 56 13.07 20.60 3.30
C TRP A 56 12.15 19.38 3.28
N THR A 57 10.94 19.56 2.75
CA THR A 57 9.96 18.50 2.59
C THR A 57 9.30 18.62 1.22
N LEU A 58 9.26 17.49 0.50
CA LEU A 58 8.40 17.30 -0.66
C LEU A 58 7.27 16.36 -0.26
N GLU A 59 6.03 16.74 -0.54
CA GLU A 59 4.86 15.87 -0.44
C GLU A 59 4.48 15.36 -1.83
N VAL A 60 4.35 14.04 -1.98
CA VAL A 60 3.90 13.38 -3.21
C VAL A 60 2.77 12.41 -2.89
N ASP A 61 1.92 12.12 -3.87
CA ASP A 61 0.94 11.05 -3.71
C ASP A 61 1.68 9.71 -3.54
N GLY A 62 1.28 8.89 -2.57
CA GLY A 62 1.92 7.60 -2.32
C GLY A 62 1.89 6.68 -3.54
N SER A 63 0.87 6.83 -4.38
CA SER A 63 0.77 6.16 -5.69
C SER A 63 1.94 6.43 -6.63
N VAL A 64 2.56 7.62 -6.57
CA VAL A 64 3.72 7.95 -7.40
C VAL A 64 4.92 7.10 -7.00
N LEU A 65 5.12 6.93 -5.70
CA LEU A 65 6.21 6.13 -5.15
C LEU A 65 5.95 4.63 -5.33
N ALA A 66 4.73 4.17 -5.05
CA ALA A 66 4.33 2.77 -5.20
C ALA A 66 4.50 2.23 -6.63
N ASN A 67 4.21 3.08 -7.63
CA ASN A 67 4.27 2.73 -9.05
C ASN A 67 5.59 3.14 -9.72
N SER A 68 6.55 3.68 -8.97
CA SER A 68 7.83 4.10 -9.52
C SER A 68 8.57 2.93 -10.16
N LYS A 69 9.15 3.13 -11.34
CA LYS A 69 9.95 2.09 -12.02
C LYS A 69 11.33 1.91 -11.40
N LEU A 70 11.75 2.90 -10.63
CA LEU A 70 13.01 2.94 -9.91
C LEU A 70 12.71 3.46 -8.50
N PRO A 71 12.75 2.63 -7.47
CA PRO A 71 12.42 3.03 -6.10
C PRO A 71 13.59 3.78 -5.45
N GLU A 72 13.98 4.89 -6.10
CA GLU A 72 15.07 5.80 -5.74
C GLU A 72 14.51 7.23 -5.83
N VAL A 73 14.88 8.08 -4.88
CA VAL A 73 14.66 9.52 -4.93
C VAL A 73 16.01 10.21 -5.02
N THR A 74 16.13 11.21 -5.90
CA THR A 74 17.32 12.06 -5.95
C THR A 74 16.98 13.50 -5.57
N ALA A 75 17.92 14.21 -4.98
CA ALA A 75 17.79 15.62 -4.64
C ALA A 75 19.04 16.39 -5.06
N ASP A 76 18.86 17.47 -5.79
CA ASP A 76 19.91 18.41 -6.17
C ASP A 76 19.64 19.76 -5.49
N VAL A 77 20.65 20.35 -4.85
CA VAL A 77 20.58 21.73 -4.38
C VAL A 77 21.48 22.61 -5.25
N ILE A 78 20.97 23.76 -5.66
CA ILE A 78 21.73 24.74 -6.44
C ILE A 78 21.64 26.09 -5.74
N ILE A 79 22.79 26.59 -5.28
CA ILE A 79 22.89 27.94 -4.73
C ILE A 79 23.57 28.87 -5.73
N LYS A 80 23.10 30.10 -5.81
CA LYS A 80 23.68 31.15 -6.65
C LYS A 80 23.90 32.40 -5.83
N ASP A 81 25.14 32.88 -5.76
CA ASP A 81 25.43 34.12 -5.06
C ASP A 81 25.11 35.36 -5.93
N ASN A 82 25.14 36.54 -5.30
CA ASN A 82 24.87 37.82 -5.96
C ASN A 82 25.89 38.18 -7.06
N TYR A 83 27.03 37.51 -7.09
CA TYR A 83 28.08 37.68 -8.10
C TYR A 83 27.98 36.66 -9.24
N GLY A 84 26.98 35.77 -9.18
CA GLY A 84 26.71 34.76 -10.19
C GLY A 84 27.51 33.48 -10.03
N ASN A 85 28.25 33.29 -8.94
CA ASN A 85 28.88 32.01 -8.63
C ASN A 85 27.81 31.01 -8.24
N THR A 86 27.99 29.75 -8.64
CA THR A 86 27.08 28.65 -8.29
C THR A 86 27.83 27.56 -7.54
N ALA A 87 27.17 26.99 -6.53
CA ALA A 87 27.58 25.70 -5.97
C ALA A 87 26.40 24.73 -6.06
N THR A 88 26.72 23.46 -6.25
CA THR A 88 25.76 22.39 -6.40
C THR A 88 26.17 21.22 -5.55
N ASP A 89 25.20 20.55 -4.94
CA ASP A 89 25.39 19.26 -4.29
C ASP A 89 24.21 18.35 -4.60
N ASN A 90 24.41 17.04 -4.54
CA ASN A 90 23.37 16.07 -4.81
C ASN A 90 23.41 14.88 -3.85
N ASP A 91 22.27 14.25 -3.70
CA ASP A 91 22.10 13.06 -2.88
C ASP A 91 21.00 12.17 -3.47
N SER A 92 21.05 10.89 -3.13
CA SER A 92 20.09 9.87 -3.56
C SER A 92 19.79 8.92 -2.42
N ASP A 93 18.54 8.50 -2.28
CA ASP A 93 18.14 7.49 -1.31
C ASP A 93 17.14 6.53 -1.92
N ASP A 94 17.32 5.25 -1.60
CA ASP A 94 16.43 4.18 -2.05
C ASP A 94 15.30 4.02 -1.03
N TYR A 95 14.16 3.51 -1.50
CA TYR A 95 13.08 3.05 -0.65
C TYR A 95 12.58 1.69 -1.11
N THR A 96 11.77 1.06 -0.27
CA THR A 96 11.09 -0.20 -0.61
C THR A 96 9.59 -0.05 -0.41
N VAL A 97 8.81 -0.87 -1.10
CA VAL A 97 7.37 -0.99 -0.87
C VAL A 97 7.14 -2.33 -0.17
N ASP A 98 6.55 -2.28 1.03
CA ASP A 98 6.24 -3.47 1.84
C ASP A 98 4.74 -3.53 2.12
N ILE A 99 4.06 -4.44 1.42
CA ILE A 99 2.63 -4.67 1.57
C ILE A 99 2.41 -6.03 2.20
N GLN A 100 1.74 -6.03 3.34
CA GLN A 100 1.41 -7.21 4.11
C GLN A 100 -0.09 -7.49 4.06
N ALA A 101 -0.44 -8.77 4.04
CA ALA A 101 -1.82 -9.21 4.06
C ALA A 101 -1.96 -10.47 4.92
N SER A 102 -3.01 -10.51 5.73
CA SER A 102 -3.40 -11.72 6.47
C SER A 102 -4.88 -12.05 6.24
N ILE A 103 -5.20 -13.34 6.30
CA ILE A 103 -6.56 -13.85 6.17
C ILE A 103 -6.74 -15.07 7.07
N THR A 104 -7.89 -15.16 7.72
CA THR A 104 -8.33 -16.30 8.50
C THR A 104 -9.67 -16.80 8.00
N ILE A 105 -9.97 -18.08 8.25
CA ILE A 105 -11.29 -18.66 8.07
C ILE A 105 -11.80 -19.04 9.46
N ASP A 106 -13.01 -18.63 9.80
CA ASP A 106 -13.68 -19.05 11.02
C ASP A 106 -14.01 -20.55 10.98
N LYS A 107 -14.54 -21.07 12.08
CA LYS A 107 -15.06 -22.43 12.06
C LYS A 107 -16.24 -22.52 11.10
N ILE A 108 -16.14 -23.39 10.10
CA ILE A 108 -17.26 -23.76 9.23
C ILE A 108 -18.29 -24.47 10.11
N THR A 109 -19.57 -24.13 9.94
CA THR A 109 -20.71 -24.60 10.78
C THR A 109 -20.54 -24.34 12.28
N GLY A 110 -19.57 -23.50 12.70
CA GLY A 110 -19.31 -23.14 14.09
C GLY A 110 -18.46 -24.15 14.88
N ASP A 111 -18.31 -25.38 14.39
CA ASP A 111 -17.54 -26.44 15.06
C ASP A 111 -16.54 -27.20 14.15
N ASN A 112 -16.45 -26.83 12.87
CA ASN A 112 -15.66 -27.53 11.83
C ASN A 112 -16.10 -28.99 11.60
N VAL A 113 -17.33 -29.34 11.93
CA VAL A 113 -17.91 -30.66 11.67
C VAL A 113 -19.08 -30.49 10.72
N ILE A 114 -18.91 -30.97 9.49
CA ILE A 114 -19.97 -30.95 8.50
C ILE A 114 -20.87 -32.17 8.70
N THR A 115 -22.12 -31.92 9.04
CA THR A 115 -23.15 -32.95 9.09
C THR A 115 -23.78 -33.17 7.72
N GLN A 116 -24.44 -34.33 7.54
CA GLN A 116 -25.21 -34.60 6.32
C GLN A 116 -26.30 -33.56 6.13
N GLN A 117 -26.94 -33.08 7.20
CA GLN A 117 -27.99 -32.05 7.09
C GLN A 117 -27.41 -30.76 6.51
N GLU A 118 -26.31 -30.26 7.06
CA GLU A 118 -25.65 -29.04 6.59
C GLU A 118 -25.18 -29.19 5.14
N GLY A 119 -24.56 -30.33 4.78
CA GLY A 119 -24.12 -30.59 3.41
C GLY A 119 -25.24 -30.68 2.36
N HIS A 120 -26.51 -30.80 2.79
CA HIS A 120 -27.68 -30.76 1.90
C HIS A 120 -28.37 -29.40 1.84
N GLU A 121 -27.92 -28.42 2.65
CA GLU A 121 -28.36 -27.03 2.46
C GLU A 121 -27.89 -26.52 1.10
N ALA A 122 -28.70 -25.67 0.47
CA ALA A 122 -28.37 -25.14 -0.85
C ALA A 122 -27.06 -24.33 -0.80
N PHE A 123 -26.91 -23.54 0.26
CA PHE A 123 -25.75 -22.71 0.53
C PHE A 123 -25.41 -22.71 2.02
N LEU A 124 -24.13 -22.58 2.31
CA LEU A 124 -23.60 -22.38 3.66
C LEU A 124 -22.65 -21.18 3.63
N PRO A 125 -22.69 -20.31 4.64
CA PRO A 125 -21.76 -19.21 4.75
C PRO A 125 -20.41 -19.72 5.21
N ILE A 126 -19.35 -19.18 4.61
CA ILE A 126 -18.00 -19.27 5.14
C ILE A 126 -17.55 -17.86 5.44
N THR A 127 -17.13 -17.67 6.68
CA THR A 127 -16.72 -16.38 7.22
C THR A 127 -15.26 -16.40 7.61
N GLY A 128 -14.72 -15.21 7.80
CA GLY A 128 -13.42 -15.02 8.39
C GLY A 128 -13.09 -13.55 8.53
N THR A 129 -11.84 -13.28 8.88
CA THR A 129 -11.30 -11.92 9.00
C THR A 129 -10.05 -11.76 8.14
N VAL A 130 -9.73 -10.51 7.85
CA VAL A 130 -8.46 -10.09 7.25
C VAL A 130 -7.74 -9.10 8.18
N GLY A 131 -6.48 -8.82 7.88
CA GLY A 131 -5.68 -7.85 8.61
C GLY A 131 -4.44 -7.41 7.83
N GLU A 132 -3.53 -6.74 8.52
CA GLU A 132 -2.40 -5.99 7.93
C GLU A 132 -2.91 -4.87 7.02
N ASP A 133 -2.45 -4.77 5.77
CA ASP A 133 -2.81 -3.67 4.89
C ASP A 133 -4.11 -3.91 4.08
N VAL A 134 -4.79 -5.04 4.31
CA VAL A 134 -6.04 -5.40 3.63
C VAL A 134 -7.18 -4.46 4.02
N ARG A 135 -8.05 -4.12 3.07
CA ARG A 135 -9.10 -3.11 3.23
C ARG A 135 -10.46 -3.57 2.76
N GLU A 136 -11.47 -2.79 3.13
CA GLU A 136 -12.81 -2.90 2.55
C GLU A 136 -12.74 -2.92 1.02
N GLY A 137 -13.49 -3.83 0.41
CA GLY A 137 -13.56 -3.99 -1.04
C GLY A 137 -12.46 -4.85 -1.64
N ASP A 138 -11.42 -5.22 -0.88
CA ASP A 138 -10.43 -6.19 -1.33
C ASP A 138 -11.08 -7.54 -1.62
N THR A 139 -10.59 -8.24 -2.65
CA THR A 139 -11.21 -9.49 -3.11
C THR A 139 -10.72 -10.67 -2.29
N VAL A 140 -11.66 -11.40 -1.70
CA VAL A 140 -11.41 -12.69 -1.07
C VAL A 140 -11.83 -13.80 -2.02
N THR A 141 -10.93 -14.76 -2.26
CA THR A 141 -11.22 -15.98 -3.01
C THR A 141 -11.13 -17.18 -2.09
N VAL A 142 -12.23 -17.94 -2.00
CA VAL A 142 -12.34 -19.17 -1.22
C VAL A 142 -12.39 -20.36 -2.18
N THR A 143 -11.51 -21.34 -1.98
CA THR A 143 -11.49 -22.57 -2.76
C THR A 143 -11.98 -23.74 -1.91
N ILE A 144 -13.02 -24.43 -2.39
CA ILE A 144 -13.65 -25.59 -1.75
C ILE A 144 -14.00 -26.62 -2.80
N ASN A 145 -13.60 -27.88 -2.56
CA ASN A 145 -13.80 -28.98 -3.52
C ASN A 145 -13.29 -28.64 -4.94
N GLY A 146 -12.24 -27.80 -5.02
CA GLY A 146 -11.69 -27.32 -6.29
C GLY A 146 -12.48 -26.22 -7.00
N HIS A 147 -13.61 -25.77 -6.45
CA HIS A 147 -14.36 -24.61 -6.95
C HIS A 147 -13.97 -23.33 -6.22
N GLU A 148 -13.96 -22.22 -6.95
CA GLU A 148 -13.65 -20.89 -6.42
C GLU A 148 -14.92 -20.08 -6.20
N TYR A 149 -14.99 -19.45 -5.05
CA TYR A 149 -16.06 -18.56 -4.61
C TYR A 149 -15.44 -17.22 -4.23
N GLN A 150 -16.02 -16.12 -4.70
CA GLN A 150 -15.48 -14.79 -4.47
C GLN A 150 -16.45 -13.93 -3.67
N THR A 151 -15.88 -13.11 -2.80
CA THR A 151 -16.56 -12.06 -2.05
C THR A 151 -15.60 -10.89 -1.87
N THR A 152 -16.05 -9.84 -1.21
CA THR A 152 -15.23 -8.69 -0.84
C THR A 152 -15.17 -8.52 0.67
N VAL A 153 -14.04 -7.99 1.14
CA VAL A 153 -13.89 -7.58 2.54
C VAL A 153 -14.90 -6.48 2.88
N LYS A 154 -15.57 -6.61 4.02
CA LYS A 154 -16.54 -5.65 4.58
C LYS A 154 -15.81 -4.53 5.35
N PRO A 155 -16.49 -3.39 5.66
CA PRO A 155 -15.87 -2.28 6.41
C PRO A 155 -15.26 -2.65 7.77
N ASP A 156 -15.75 -3.73 8.40
CA ASP A 156 -15.28 -4.22 9.70
C ASP A 156 -14.15 -5.26 9.58
N LEU A 157 -13.53 -5.38 8.40
CA LEU A 157 -12.48 -6.35 8.06
C LEU A 157 -12.92 -7.83 8.19
N THR A 158 -14.23 -8.07 8.18
CA THR A 158 -14.78 -9.41 8.01
C THR A 158 -15.08 -9.70 6.55
N TRP A 159 -15.22 -10.97 6.20
CA TRP A 159 -15.69 -11.39 4.89
C TRP A 159 -16.62 -12.58 5.04
N GLU A 160 -17.49 -12.77 4.05
CA GLU A 160 -18.44 -13.87 4.01
C GLU A 160 -18.74 -14.24 2.57
N VAL A 161 -18.70 -15.53 2.26
CA VAL A 161 -19.09 -16.05 0.95
C VAL A 161 -20.01 -17.25 1.11
N GLU A 162 -21.07 -17.29 0.31
CA GLU A 162 -21.94 -18.45 0.23
C GLU A 162 -21.32 -19.50 -0.70
N VAL A 163 -21.15 -20.72 -0.19
CA VAL A 163 -20.68 -21.86 -0.96
C VAL A 163 -21.74 -22.95 -0.99
N THR A 164 -21.72 -23.82 -2.01
CA THR A 164 -22.74 -24.87 -2.09
C THR A 164 -22.54 -25.94 -1.02
N GLY A 165 -23.63 -26.47 -0.46
CA GLY A 165 -23.55 -27.57 0.50
C GLY A 165 -22.86 -28.81 -0.08
N ASN A 166 -23.05 -29.08 -1.37
CA ASN A 166 -22.38 -30.17 -2.07
C ASN A 166 -20.85 -30.02 -2.06
N ASP A 167 -20.32 -28.82 -2.25
CA ASP A 167 -18.87 -28.61 -2.22
C ASP A 167 -18.32 -28.73 -0.81
N ILE A 168 -19.01 -28.18 0.19
CA ILE A 168 -18.60 -28.36 1.58
C ILE A 168 -18.59 -29.83 1.99
N LEU A 169 -19.59 -30.61 1.59
CA LEU A 169 -19.73 -32.02 1.97
C LEU A 169 -18.61 -32.90 1.40
N HIS A 170 -18.05 -32.53 0.24
CA HIS A 170 -17.02 -33.30 -0.46
C HIS A 170 -15.62 -32.68 -0.39
N ALA A 171 -15.45 -31.56 0.32
CA ALA A 171 -14.16 -30.92 0.48
C ALA A 171 -13.35 -31.55 1.61
N ASP A 172 -12.08 -31.85 1.33
CA ASP A 172 -11.11 -32.21 2.37
C ASP A 172 -10.57 -30.98 3.13
N LYS A 173 -10.64 -29.80 2.50
CA LYS A 173 -10.11 -28.54 3.01
C LYS A 173 -10.81 -27.35 2.36
N ALA A 174 -10.97 -26.26 3.14
CA ALA A 174 -11.19 -24.92 2.61
C ALA A 174 -9.90 -24.10 2.68
N THR A 175 -9.61 -23.34 1.62
CA THR A 175 -8.54 -22.34 1.62
C THR A 175 -9.09 -21.00 1.21
N ALA A 176 -8.56 -19.93 1.78
CA ALA A 176 -8.90 -18.57 1.40
C ALA A 176 -7.61 -17.80 1.10
N SER A 177 -7.68 -16.95 0.09
CA SER A 177 -6.68 -15.92 -0.20
C SER A 177 -7.39 -14.58 -0.28
N VAL A 178 -6.66 -13.52 0.06
CA VAL A 178 -7.09 -12.15 -0.17
C VAL A 178 -6.07 -11.46 -1.05
N THR A 179 -6.57 -10.69 -2.02
CA THR A 179 -5.74 -9.81 -2.84
C THR A 179 -6.05 -8.39 -2.43
N THR A 180 -5.05 -7.71 -1.87
CA THR A 180 -5.11 -6.26 -1.66
C THR A 180 -4.56 -5.55 -2.88
N SER A 181 -5.30 -4.57 -3.37
CA SER A 181 -4.88 -3.77 -4.52
C SER A 181 -5.08 -2.30 -4.22
N TYR A 182 -3.99 -1.55 -4.29
CA TYR A 182 -4.01 -0.10 -4.25
C TYR A 182 -4.14 0.39 -5.68
N ASP A 183 -5.33 0.19 -6.24
CA ASP A 183 -5.64 0.68 -7.57
C ASP A 183 -5.71 2.21 -7.52
N THR A 184 -4.68 2.84 -8.07
CA THR A 184 -4.54 4.30 -8.15
C THR A 184 -5.35 4.89 -9.31
N ASP A 185 -5.94 4.03 -10.16
CA ASP A 185 -6.64 4.41 -11.40
C ASP A 185 -8.17 4.24 -11.32
N LYS A 186 -8.78 4.10 -10.13
CA LYS A 186 -10.25 4.07 -9.98
C LYS A 186 -10.98 5.38 -10.32
N ASN A 187 -10.35 6.31 -11.03
CA ASN A 187 -11.07 7.33 -11.79
C ASN A 187 -11.45 6.78 -13.18
N VAL A 188 -12.44 5.88 -13.20
CA VAL A 188 -13.26 5.67 -14.39
C VAL A 188 -14.73 5.71 -13.98
N THR A 189 -15.36 6.88 -14.04
CA THR A 189 -16.41 7.20 -15.03
C THR A 189 -16.69 8.69 -15.09
#